data_AF-G8UI31-F1
#
_entry.id   AF-G8UI31-F1
#
_cell.length_a   1.000
_cell.length_b   1.000
_cell.length_c   1.000
_cell.angle_alpha   90.00
_cell.angle_beta   90.00
_cell.angle_gamma   90.00
#
_symmetry.space_group_name_H-M   'P 1'
#
loop_
_entity.id
_entity.type
_entity.pdbx_description
1 polymer ?
#
loop_
_entity_poly.entity_id
_entity_poly.type
_entity_poly.pdbx_seq_one_letter_code
_entity_poly.pdbx_strand_id
1 'polypeptide(L)'
;MTVIEKVELTPVEKETFTRKSKEKGLTANNPEIRKLYEAWDKKISSQYAHISNPYVLMEIQEGKNLIAYCREKQQEALVFFINLYFNDSRETATKAVSHYMFCVIFSEYGAEIEAIKNDWRRNQYNQKGAYIAPVPEMFVKKFAKRLFNKLL
;
A
#
# COMPACT_ATOMS: atom_id res chain seq x y z
N MET A 1 -5.02 -20.78 17.88
CA MET A 1 -3.86 -20.43 17.02
C MET A 1 -4.22 -19.19 16.21
N THR A 2 -3.34 -18.20 16.15
CA THR A 2 -3.51 -16.96 15.37
C THR A 2 -2.57 -16.97 14.18
N VAL A 3 -3.05 -16.55 13.01
CA VAL A 3 -2.27 -16.50 11.76
C VAL A 3 -2.35 -15.11 11.13
N ILE A 4 -1.32 -14.75 10.37
CA ILE A 4 -1.34 -13.57 9.49
C ILE A 4 -1.65 -14.08 8.08
N GLU A 5 -2.71 -13.56 7.47
CA GLU A 5 -3.05 -13.90 6.09
C GLU A 5 -2.03 -13.28 5.13
N LYS A 6 -1.41 -14.12 4.31
CA LYS A 6 -0.51 -13.67 3.24
C LYS A 6 -1.35 -13.25 2.02
N VAL A 7 -1.32 -11.96 1.69
CA VAL A 7 -2.00 -11.43 0.52
C VAL A 7 -0.99 -11.26 -0.61
N GLU A 8 -1.18 -11.99 -1.71
CA GLU A 8 -0.34 -11.94 -2.90
C GLU A 8 -1.17 -11.63 -4.15
N LEU A 9 -0.49 -11.20 -5.20
CA LEU A 9 -1.06 -11.20 -6.55
C LEU A 9 -0.95 -12.61 -7.13
N THR A 10 -2.07 -13.16 -7.56
CA THR A 10 -2.10 -14.39 -8.37
C THR A 10 -1.41 -14.16 -9.72
N PRO A 11 -0.99 -15.21 -10.45
CA PRO A 11 -0.39 -15.06 -11.77
C PRO A 11 -1.26 -14.23 -12.73
N VAL A 12 -2.57 -14.46 -12.73
CA VAL A 12 -3.54 -13.72 -13.57
C VAL A 12 -3.61 -12.25 -13.17
N GLU A 13 -3.61 -11.94 -11.87
CA GLU A 13 -3.60 -10.54 -11.40
C GLU A 13 -2.29 -9.83 -11.76
N LYS A 14 -1.14 -10.52 -11.66
CA LYS A 14 0.17 -9.97 -12.06
C LYS A 14 0.21 -9.63 -13.55
N GLU A 15 -0.26 -10.55 -14.39
CA GLU A 15 -0.33 -10.36 -15.84
C GLU A 15 -1.27 -9.19 -16.18
N THR A 16 -2.47 -9.18 -15.60
CA THR A 16 -3.46 -8.13 -15.85
C THR A 16 -2.95 -6.76 -15.40
N PHE A 17 -2.28 -6.68 -14.24
CA PHE A 17 -1.62 -5.47 -13.75
C PHE A 17 -0.53 -4.97 -14.70
N THR A 18 0.33 -5.87 -15.15
CA THR A 18 1.43 -5.54 -16.08
C THR A 18 0.89 -5.02 -17.40
N ARG A 19 -0.12 -5.70 -17.96
CA ARG A 19 -0.77 -5.32 -19.22
C ARG A 19 -1.43 -3.94 -19.13
N LYS A 20 -2.30 -3.72 -18.14
CA LYS A 20 -3.01 -2.44 -17.96
C LYS A 20 -2.05 -1.27 -17.69
N SER A 21 -1.00 -1.50 -16.90
CA SER A 21 0.03 -0.49 -16.64
C SER A 21 0.73 -0.09 -17.94
N LYS A 22 1.10 -1.07 -18.77
CA LYS A 22 1.76 -0.84 -20.06
C LYS A 22 0.86 -0.09 -21.05
N GLU A 23 -0.42 -0.46 -21.14
CA GLU A 23 -1.42 0.21 -22.00
C GLU A 23 -1.57 1.70 -21.67
N LYS A 24 -1.41 2.07 -20.39
CA LYS A 24 -1.47 3.46 -19.92
C LYS A 24 -0.10 4.15 -19.91
N GLY A 25 0.97 3.50 -20.37
CA GLY A 25 2.33 4.05 -20.33
C GLY A 25 2.90 4.22 -18.91
N LEU A 26 2.37 3.50 -17.93
CA LEU A 26 2.77 3.60 -16.52
C LEU A 26 3.89 2.61 -16.20
N THR A 27 4.78 3.00 -15.28
CA THR A 27 5.89 2.16 -14.83
C THR A 27 6.08 2.25 -13.32
N ALA A 28 6.38 1.10 -12.70
CA ALA A 28 6.76 1.03 -11.29
C ALA A 28 8.11 1.72 -11.00
N ASN A 29 8.89 2.00 -12.06
CA ASN A 29 10.18 2.67 -11.97
C ASN A 29 10.09 4.16 -12.34
N ASN A 30 8.92 4.79 -12.19
CA ASN A 30 8.78 6.23 -12.37
C ASN A 30 9.81 6.98 -11.48
N PRO A 31 10.70 7.79 -12.06
CA PRO A 31 11.82 8.38 -11.32
C PRO A 31 11.38 9.47 -10.34
N GLU A 32 10.32 10.23 -10.66
CA GLU A 32 9.80 11.30 -9.82
C GLU A 32 9.25 10.77 -8.50
N ILE A 33 8.33 9.80 -8.53
CA ILE A 33 7.77 9.20 -7.30
C ILE A 33 8.84 8.46 -6.50
N ARG A 34 9.77 7.79 -7.18
CA ARG A 34 10.89 7.09 -6.54
C ARG A 34 11.78 8.06 -5.76
N LYS A 35 12.16 9.19 -6.37
CA LYS A 35 12.96 10.24 -5.72
C LYS A 35 12.25 10.80 -4.48
N LEU A 36 10.93 11.02 -4.56
CA LEU A 36 10.14 11.49 -3.41
C LEU A 36 10.07 10.45 -2.30
N TYR A 37 9.87 9.18 -2.65
CA TYR A 37 9.87 8.07 -1.68
C TYR A 37 11.24 7.90 -1.00
N GLU A 38 12.34 7.97 -1.75
CA GLU A 38 13.70 7.86 -1.19
C GLU A 38 14.05 9.04 -0.27
N ALA A 39 13.63 10.25 -0.61
CA ALA A 39 13.78 11.40 0.27
C ALA A 39 13.02 11.21 1.60
N TRP A 40 11.80 10.68 1.52
CA TRP A 40 10.98 10.36 2.69
C TRP A 40 11.60 9.22 3.52
N ASP A 41 12.04 8.15 2.89
CA ASP A 41 12.70 6.98 3.52
C ASP A 41 13.96 7.40 4.29
N LYS A 42 14.77 8.29 3.71
CA LYS A 42 15.97 8.82 4.36
C LYS A 42 15.65 9.56 5.67
N LYS A 43 14.56 10.33 5.70
CA LYS A 43 14.14 11.03 6.92
C LYS A 43 13.60 10.08 7.97
N ILE A 44 12.73 9.17 7.56
CA ILE A 44 12.17 8.14 8.46
C ILE A 44 13.30 7.34 9.09
N SER A 45 14.22 6.79 8.29
CA SER A 45 15.31 5.95 8.77
C SER A 45 16.21 6.66 9.80
N SER A 46 16.29 7.99 9.76
CA SER A 46 17.05 8.79 10.74
C SER A 46 16.27 9.15 12.02
N GLN A 47 14.94 9.03 12.05
CA GLN A 47 14.07 9.52 13.13
C GLN A 47 13.13 8.45 13.72
N TYR A 48 13.03 7.27 13.11
CA TYR A 48 11.99 6.28 13.40
C TYR A 48 12.05 5.66 14.80
N ALA A 49 13.23 5.59 15.42
CA ALA A 49 13.44 4.85 16.66
C ALA A 49 12.66 5.40 17.89
N HIS A 50 12.06 6.59 17.79
CA HIS A 50 11.47 7.31 18.94
C HIS A 50 10.00 7.73 18.76
N ILE A 51 9.28 7.22 17.76
CA ILE A 51 7.94 7.73 17.41
C ILE A 51 6.83 6.72 17.74
N SER A 52 5.96 7.08 18.68
CA SER A 52 4.79 6.29 19.08
C SER A 52 3.62 6.36 18.09
N ASN A 53 3.56 7.42 17.28
CA ASN A 53 2.51 7.62 16.28
C ASN A 53 3.08 7.72 14.85
N PRO A 54 2.99 6.67 14.03
CA PRO A 54 3.56 6.65 12.68
C PRO A 54 2.93 7.69 11.73
N TYR A 55 1.74 8.24 12.05
CA TYR A 55 1.14 9.32 11.25
C TYR A 55 2.01 10.58 11.19
N VAL A 56 2.77 10.87 12.26
CA VAL A 56 3.65 12.05 12.31
C VAL A 56 4.70 12.01 11.19
N LEU A 57 5.10 10.80 10.77
CA LEU A 57 6.07 10.61 9.70
C LEU A 57 5.53 10.97 8.31
N MET A 58 4.21 10.98 8.14
CA MET A 58 3.58 11.44 6.89
C MET A 58 3.43 12.97 6.86
N GLU A 59 3.41 13.60 8.04
CA GLU A 59 3.21 15.05 8.20
C GLU A 59 4.48 15.88 8.04
N ILE A 60 5.66 15.24 7.97
CA ILE A 60 6.91 15.92 7.61
C ILE A 60 6.87 16.39 6.15
N GLN A 61 7.73 17.35 5.79
CA GLN A 61 7.73 17.96 4.47
C GLN A 61 7.87 16.93 3.34
N GLU A 62 8.76 15.94 3.48
CA GLU A 62 8.98 14.89 2.49
C GLU A 62 7.76 13.99 2.33
N GLY A 63 7.09 13.65 3.44
CA GLY A 63 5.83 12.88 3.42
C GLY A 63 4.71 13.66 2.72
N LYS A 64 4.57 14.95 3.03
CA LYS A 64 3.61 15.86 2.39
C LYS A 64 3.85 16.00 0.88
N ASN A 65 5.10 16.15 0.47
CA ASN A 65 5.47 16.25 -0.95
C ASN A 65 5.12 14.96 -1.71
N LEU A 66 5.42 13.79 -1.12
CA LEU A 66 5.07 12.50 -1.71
C LEU A 66 3.55 12.33 -1.82
N ILE A 67 2.80 12.64 -0.76
CA ILE A 67 1.32 12.56 -0.77
C ILE A 67 0.73 13.50 -1.83
N ALA A 68 1.21 14.74 -1.92
CA ALA A 68 0.73 15.71 -2.91
C ALA A 68 0.93 15.20 -4.33
N TYR A 69 2.14 14.72 -4.65
CA TYR A 69 2.42 14.10 -5.96
C TYR A 69 1.49 12.91 -6.23
N CYS A 70 1.35 12.01 -5.27
CA CYS A 70 0.56 10.80 -5.44
C CYS A 70 -0.94 11.08 -5.63
N ARG A 71 -1.46 12.14 -5.01
CA ARG A 71 -2.85 12.58 -5.21
C ARG A 71 -3.06 13.20 -6.59
N GLU A 72 -2.06 13.90 -7.14
CA GLU A 72 -2.13 14.43 -8.50
C GLU A 72 -1.97 13.32 -9.56
N LYS A 73 -1.12 12.32 -9.29
CA LYS A 73 -0.77 11.23 -10.21
C LYS A 73 -1.19 9.86 -9.67
N GLN A 74 -2.47 9.70 -9.36
CA GLN A 74 -2.99 8.50 -8.67
C GLN A 74 -2.69 7.17 -9.36
N GLN A 75 -2.72 7.12 -10.70
CA GLN A 75 -2.41 5.88 -11.44
C GLN A 75 -0.93 5.50 -11.31
N GLU A 76 -0.02 6.48 -11.38
CA GLU A 76 1.41 6.26 -11.14
C GLU A 76 1.67 5.83 -9.71
N ALA A 77 1.02 6.50 -8.74
CA ALA A 77 1.10 6.13 -7.33
C ALA A 77 0.64 4.70 -7.09
N LEU A 78 -0.49 4.31 -7.70
CA LEU A 78 -1.01 2.96 -7.57
C LEU A 78 -0.04 1.91 -8.11
N VAL A 79 0.54 2.15 -9.29
CA VAL A 79 1.53 1.24 -9.89
C VAL A 79 2.79 1.14 -9.02
N PHE A 80 3.27 2.26 -8.50
CA PHE A 80 4.42 2.31 -7.59
C PHE A 80 4.16 1.51 -6.30
N PHE A 81 3.06 1.77 -5.60
CA PHE A 81 2.75 1.12 -4.32
C PHE A 81 2.42 -0.36 -4.48
N ILE A 82 1.76 -0.79 -5.57
CA ILE A 82 1.57 -2.21 -5.86
C ILE A 82 2.93 -2.90 -6.01
N ASN A 83 3.87 -2.29 -6.74
CA ASN A 83 5.21 -2.85 -6.84
C ASN A 83 5.92 -2.90 -5.48
N LEU A 84 5.82 -1.84 -4.67
CA LEU A 84 6.38 -1.79 -3.31
C LEU A 84 5.81 -2.90 -2.41
N TYR A 85 4.51 -3.20 -2.49
CA TYR A 85 3.87 -4.16 -1.58
C TYR A 85 4.04 -5.62 -2.00
N PHE A 86 4.06 -5.90 -3.30
CA PHE A 86 4.00 -7.26 -3.81
C PHE A 86 5.31 -7.77 -4.39
N ASN A 87 6.22 -6.88 -4.81
CA ASN A 87 7.48 -7.26 -5.46
C ASN A 87 8.72 -6.87 -4.65
N ASP A 88 8.65 -5.83 -3.81
CA ASP A 88 9.76 -5.48 -2.92
C ASP A 88 9.75 -6.36 -1.66
N SER A 89 10.76 -7.21 -1.51
CA SER A 89 10.91 -8.11 -0.37
C SER A 89 11.51 -7.45 0.87
N ARG A 90 11.98 -6.20 0.76
CA ARG A 90 12.56 -5.47 1.89
C ARG A 90 11.45 -5.08 2.84
N GLU A 91 11.66 -5.35 4.13
CA GLU A 91 10.78 -4.90 5.21
C GLU A 91 11.44 -3.72 5.91
N THR A 92 11.01 -2.51 5.55
CA THR A 92 11.52 -1.26 6.13
C THR A 92 10.43 -0.56 6.93
N ALA A 93 10.85 0.26 7.91
CA ALA A 93 9.95 1.15 8.64
C ALA A 93 9.09 2.00 7.68
N THR A 94 9.72 2.56 6.65
CA THR A 94 9.04 3.36 5.61
C THR A 94 7.98 2.56 4.88
N LYS A 95 8.26 1.31 4.49
CA LYS A 95 7.24 0.43 3.87
C LYS A 95 6.08 0.17 4.83
N ALA A 96 6.35 -0.09 6.10
CA ALA A 96 5.31 -0.27 7.11
C ALA A 96 4.42 0.98 7.26
N VAL A 97 5.02 2.17 7.33
CA VAL A 97 4.30 3.46 7.40
C VAL A 97 3.54 3.75 6.10
N SER A 98 4.09 3.34 4.95
CA SER A 98 3.49 3.60 3.64
C SER A 98 2.11 2.97 3.47
N HIS A 99 1.79 1.91 4.21
CA HIS A 99 0.43 1.35 4.24
C HIS A 99 -0.61 2.37 4.71
N TYR A 100 -0.27 3.18 5.72
CA TYR A 100 -1.14 4.28 6.17
C TYR A 100 -1.19 5.40 5.13
N MET A 101 -0.05 5.72 4.51
CA MET A 101 0.02 6.73 3.45
C MET A 101 -0.85 6.37 2.26
N PHE A 102 -0.87 5.10 1.87
CA PHE A 102 -1.73 4.62 0.79
C PHE A 102 -3.21 4.91 1.06
N CYS A 103 -3.68 4.67 2.29
CA CYS A 103 -5.04 5.02 2.69
C CYS A 103 -5.30 6.53 2.63
N VAL A 104 -4.31 7.37 2.96
CA VAL A 104 -4.42 8.84 2.88
C VAL A 104 -4.48 9.33 1.43
N ILE A 105 -3.68 8.73 0.54
CA ILE A 105 -3.64 9.05 -0.89
C ILE A 105 -4.97 8.70 -1.55
N PHE A 106 -5.47 7.49 -1.31
CA PHE A 106 -6.67 6.94 -1.94
C PHE A 106 -7.93 7.04 -1.07
N SER A 107 -7.99 8.03 -0.19
CA SER A 107 -9.06 8.21 0.80
C SER A 107 -10.46 8.34 0.18
N GLU A 108 -10.57 8.83 -1.05
CA GLU A 108 -11.84 8.88 -1.79
C GLU A 108 -12.46 7.50 -2.05
N TYR A 109 -11.64 6.44 -2.03
CA TYR A 109 -12.08 5.04 -2.13
C TYR A 109 -12.28 4.39 -0.75
N GLY A 110 -12.48 5.17 0.30
CA GLY A 110 -12.63 4.69 1.68
C GLY A 110 -13.71 3.60 1.86
N ALA A 111 -14.76 3.61 1.04
CA ALA A 111 -15.78 2.57 1.05
C ALA A 111 -15.22 1.16 0.73
N GLU A 112 -14.19 1.08 -0.13
CA GLU A 112 -13.59 -0.20 -0.51
C GLU A 112 -12.79 -0.83 0.64
N ILE A 113 -12.02 -0.03 1.38
CA ILE A 113 -11.28 -0.55 2.53
C ILE A 113 -12.21 -0.90 3.69
N GLU A 114 -13.31 -0.15 3.89
CA GLU A 114 -14.32 -0.51 4.88
C GLU A 114 -15.08 -1.79 4.51
N ALA A 115 -15.38 -2.00 3.23
CA ALA A 115 -15.94 -3.27 2.76
C ALA A 115 -14.99 -4.45 3.06
N ILE A 116 -13.68 -4.30 2.80
CA ILE A 116 -12.68 -5.32 3.14
C ILE A 116 -12.64 -5.61 4.65
N LYS A 117 -12.68 -4.58 5.50
CA LYS A 117 -12.71 -4.74 6.96
C LYS A 117 -13.99 -5.44 7.41
N ASN A 118 -15.14 -5.11 6.82
CA ASN A 118 -16.41 -5.75 7.11
C ASN A 118 -16.43 -7.23 6.69
N ASP A 119 -15.85 -7.56 5.54
CA ASP A 119 -15.68 -8.94 5.09
C ASP A 119 -14.82 -9.72 6.08
N TRP A 120 -13.72 -9.13 6.58
CA TRP A 120 -12.90 -9.74 7.63
C TRP A 120 -13.66 -9.92 8.95
N ARG A 121 -14.44 -8.91 9.40
CA ARG A 121 -15.26 -9.01 10.63
C ARG A 121 -16.24 -10.19 10.56
N ARG A 122 -16.74 -10.53 9.37
CA ARG A 122 -17.64 -11.67 9.14
C ARG A 122 -16.90 -13.01 9.01
N ASN A 123 -15.60 -12.98 8.70
CA ASN A 123 -14.80 -14.16 8.35
C ASN A 123 -13.44 -14.15 9.10
N GLN A 124 -13.48 -14.09 10.42
CA GLN A 124 -12.29 -13.94 11.26
C GLN A 124 -11.44 -15.22 11.38
N TYR A 125 -11.94 -16.37 10.92
CA TYR A 125 -11.28 -17.65 11.05
C TYR A 125 -11.07 -18.29 9.67
N ASN A 126 -9.92 -18.93 9.48
CA ASN A 126 -9.66 -19.70 8.26
C ASN A 126 -10.34 -21.09 8.32
N GLN A 127 -10.23 -21.86 7.23
CA GLN A 127 -10.82 -23.20 7.13
C GLN A 127 -10.31 -24.21 8.19
N LYS A 128 -9.16 -23.92 8.83
CA LYS A 128 -8.59 -24.74 9.91
C LYS A 128 -9.02 -24.25 11.30
N GLY A 129 -9.93 -23.27 11.39
CA GLY A 129 -10.37 -22.67 12.65
C GLY A 129 -9.36 -21.71 13.30
N ALA A 130 -8.29 -21.32 12.59
CA ALA A 130 -7.31 -20.39 13.13
C ALA A 130 -7.77 -18.93 12.95
N TYR A 131 -7.64 -18.11 13.99
CA TYR A 131 -7.99 -16.68 13.94
C TYR A 131 -7.02 -15.91 13.03
N ILE A 132 -7.57 -15.10 12.13
CA ILE A 132 -6.83 -14.29 11.17
C ILE A 132 -6.61 -12.90 11.79
N ALA A 133 -5.37 -12.55 12.09
CA ALA A 133 -5.03 -11.26 12.71
C ALA A 133 -5.32 -10.08 11.76
N PRO A 134 -6.02 -9.02 12.19
CA PRO A 134 -6.38 -7.87 11.36
C PRO A 134 -5.21 -6.89 11.20
N VAL A 135 -4.16 -7.28 10.48
CA VAL A 135 -2.96 -6.43 10.31
C VAL A 135 -3.14 -5.39 9.18
N PRO A 136 -2.60 -4.16 9.33
CA PRO A 136 -2.73 -3.11 8.31
C PRO A 136 -2.28 -3.51 6.91
N GLU A 137 -1.15 -4.22 6.81
CA GLU A 137 -0.60 -4.71 5.54
C GLU A 137 -1.62 -5.56 4.76
N MET A 138 -2.31 -6.48 5.44
CA MET A 138 -3.31 -7.35 4.81
C MET A 138 -4.45 -6.53 4.18
N PHE A 139 -4.99 -5.58 4.94
CA PHE A 139 -6.09 -4.74 4.46
C PHE A 139 -5.66 -3.85 3.31
N VAL A 140 -4.48 -3.25 3.41
CA VAL A 140 -3.97 -2.35 2.36
C VAL A 140 -3.61 -3.12 1.08
N LYS A 141 -3.03 -4.32 1.19
CA LYS A 141 -2.79 -5.17 0.01
C LYS A 141 -4.10 -5.57 -0.67
N LYS A 142 -5.13 -5.97 0.08
CA LYS A 142 -6.47 -6.23 -0.50
C LYS A 142 -7.07 -4.98 -1.13
N PHE A 143 -6.89 -3.82 -0.51
CA PHE A 143 -7.38 -2.54 -1.01
C PHE A 143 -6.67 -2.14 -2.31
N ALA A 144 -5.34 -2.24 -2.37
CA ALA A 144 -4.55 -2.00 -3.57
C ALA A 144 -4.99 -2.91 -4.75
N LYS A 145 -5.29 -4.18 -4.48
CA LYS A 145 -5.87 -5.10 -5.47
C LYS A 145 -7.23 -4.63 -5.99
N ARG A 146 -8.12 -4.12 -5.11
CA ARG A 146 -9.41 -3.55 -5.54
C ARG A 146 -9.24 -2.29 -6.38
N LEU A 147 -8.33 -1.40 -5.98
CA LEU A 147 -8.06 -0.16 -6.72
C LEU A 147 -7.45 -0.41 -8.09
N PHE A 148 -6.56 -1.40 -8.22
CA PHE A 148 -6.05 -1.84 -9.52
C PHE A 148 -7.17 -2.14 -10.52
N ASN A 149 -8.25 -2.80 -10.10
CA ASN A 149 -9.37 -3.09 -10.99
C ASN A 149 -10.19 -1.85 -11.39
N LYS A 150 -10.15 -0.78 -10.59
CA LYS A 150 -10.94 0.45 -10.82
C LYS A 150 -10.17 1.53 -11.57
N LEU A 151 -8.88 1.67 -11.29
CA LEU A 151 -8.06 2.81 -11.72
C LEU A 151 -7.16 2.49 -12.92
N LEU A 152 -6.82 1.22 -13.12
CA LEU A 152 -6.01 0.74 -14.24
C LEU A 152 -6.89 -0.02 -15.23
#